data_AF-A0AAJ6ER70-F1
#
_entry.id   AF-A0AAJ6ER70-F1
#
_cell.length_a   1.000
_cell.length_b   1.000
_cell.length_c   1.000
_cell.angle_alpha   90.00
_cell.angle_beta   90.00
_cell.angle_gamma   90.00
#
_symmetry.space_group_name_H-M   'P 1'
#
loop_
_entity.id
_entity.type
_entity.pdbx_description
1 polymer ?
#
loop_
_entity_poly.entity_id
_entity_poly.type
_entity_poly.pdbx_seq_one_letter_code
_entity_poly.pdbx_strand_id
1 'polypeptide(L)'
;MIAVPICAIGPARAHDHQHPELNGWYESLHSSKGPCCDGTDAKRLDNADWDTKDGHYRVRIDGEWVDVPDDAVVGGPNRAGHSIVWPYYLNGHPKARCFMPGSMG
;
A
#
# COMPACT_ATOMS: atom_id res chain seq x y z
N MET A 1 31.80 -18.79 1.94
CA MET A 1 31.13 -17.75 1.14
C MET A 1 29.64 -17.98 1.31
N ILE A 2 28.97 -17.19 2.17
CA ILE A 2 27.56 -17.39 2.52
C ILE A 2 26.73 -16.71 1.43
N ALA A 3 25.92 -17.48 0.72
CA ALA A 3 25.01 -16.98 -0.31
C ALA A 3 23.92 -16.12 0.36
N VAL A 4 23.90 -14.83 0.05
CA VAL A 4 22.83 -13.91 0.44
C VAL A 4 21.63 -14.21 -0.48
N PRO A 5 20.42 -14.46 0.07
CA PRO A 5 19.25 -14.63 -0.78
C PRO A 5 18.92 -13.27 -1.39
N ILE A 6 18.97 -13.18 -2.71
CA ILE A 6 18.50 -12.02 -3.46
C ILE A 6 16.98 -12.03 -3.32
N CYS A 7 16.46 -11.24 -2.40
CA CYS A 7 15.03 -10.93 -2.36
C CYS A 7 14.73 -10.09 -3.60
N ALA A 8 14.24 -10.74 -4.66
CA ALA A 8 13.79 -10.06 -5.86
C ALA A 8 12.54 -9.26 -5.52
N ILE A 9 12.72 -7.99 -5.16
CA ILE A 9 11.61 -7.04 -5.04
C ILE A 9 11.24 -6.64 -6.47
N GLY A 10 10.43 -7.47 -7.12
CA GLY A 10 9.71 -7.07 -8.32
C GLY A 10 8.76 -5.91 -7.97
N PRO A 11 8.51 -4.96 -8.86
CA PRO A 11 7.52 -3.93 -8.62
C PRO A 11 6.16 -4.60 -8.43
N ALA A 12 5.71 -4.70 -7.18
CA ALA A 12 4.36 -5.15 -6.85
C ALA A 12 3.39 -4.09 -7.38
N ARG A 13 2.91 -4.27 -8.60
CA ARG A 13 1.73 -3.53 -9.10
C ARG A 13 0.52 -4.17 -8.44
N ALA A 14 -0.08 -3.49 -7.48
CA ALA A 14 -1.30 -3.95 -6.82
C ALA A 14 -2.57 -3.75 -7.67
N HIS A 15 -2.42 -3.32 -8.93
CA HIS A 15 -3.40 -3.65 -9.95
C HIS A 15 -3.26 -5.12 -10.24
N ASP A 16 -4.02 -5.91 -9.48
CA ASP A 16 -4.11 -7.33 -9.68
C ASP A 16 -4.87 -7.58 -10.98
N HIS A 17 -4.12 -7.59 -12.10
CA HIS A 17 -4.68 -7.86 -13.43
C HIS A 17 -5.32 -9.25 -13.49
N GLN A 18 -5.07 -10.11 -12.50
CA GLN A 18 -5.69 -11.42 -12.37
C GLN A 18 -7.09 -11.34 -11.74
N HIS A 19 -7.46 -10.21 -11.13
CA HIS A 19 -8.74 -9.97 -10.45
C HIS A 19 -9.47 -8.72 -10.99
N PRO A 20 -9.86 -8.68 -12.28
CA PRO A 20 -10.54 -7.54 -12.89
C PRO A 20 -11.90 -7.22 -12.25
N GLU A 21 -12.52 -8.17 -11.54
CA GLU A 21 -13.74 -7.97 -10.76
C GLU A 21 -13.56 -6.98 -9.60
N LEU A 22 -12.32 -6.71 -9.18
CA LEU A 22 -12.00 -5.77 -8.12
C LEU A 22 -11.79 -4.33 -8.64
N ASN A 23 -11.72 -4.10 -9.96
CA ASN A 23 -11.43 -2.77 -10.52
C ASN A 23 -12.45 -1.72 -10.06
N GLY A 24 -13.74 -2.01 -10.17
CA GLY A 24 -14.79 -1.08 -9.71
C GLY A 24 -14.77 -0.84 -8.20
N TRP A 25 -14.25 -1.79 -7.42
CA TRP A 25 -14.02 -1.59 -6.00
C TRP A 25 -12.83 -0.64 -5.77
N TYR A 26 -11.69 -0.86 -6.45
CA TYR A 26 -10.53 0.04 -6.37
C TYR A 26 -10.89 1.48 -6.75
N GLU A 27 -11.62 1.67 -7.85
CA GLU A 27 -12.09 3.00 -8.30
C GLU A 27 -13.00 3.69 -7.27
N SER A 28 -13.72 2.92 -6.46
CA SER A 28 -14.59 3.46 -5.39
C SER A 28 -13.82 3.90 -4.14
N LEU A 29 -12.56 3.48 -4.00
CA LEU A 29 -11.76 3.77 -2.81
C LEU A 29 -11.38 5.24 -2.75
N HIS A 30 -11.71 5.84 -1.61
CA HIS A 30 -11.35 7.21 -1.29
C HIS A 30 -10.91 7.27 0.17
N SER A 31 -9.85 8.03 0.41
CA SER A 31 -9.45 8.45 1.74
C SER A 31 -10.03 9.82 2.05
N SER A 32 -9.82 10.33 3.25
CA SER A 32 -10.16 11.71 3.60
C SER A 32 -9.38 12.74 2.77
N LYS A 33 -8.26 12.35 2.15
CA LYS A 33 -7.53 13.19 1.18
C LYS A 33 -8.13 13.20 -0.23
N GLY A 34 -9.06 12.29 -0.53
CA GLY A 34 -9.68 12.14 -1.85
C GLY A 34 -9.50 10.75 -2.46
N PRO A 35 -9.75 10.61 -3.78
CA PRO A 35 -9.75 9.32 -4.46
C PRO A 35 -8.35 8.69 -4.51
N CYS A 36 -8.29 7.37 -4.33
CA CYS A 36 -7.04 6.62 -4.25
C CYS A 36 -6.43 6.25 -5.60
N CYS A 37 -7.15 6.46 -6.71
CA CYS A 37 -6.91 5.93 -8.06
C CYS A 37 -7.44 4.50 -8.24
N ASP A 38 -7.44 4.04 -9.48
CA ASP A 38 -7.99 2.77 -9.99
C ASP A 38 -7.25 1.50 -9.52
N GLY A 39 -6.17 1.65 -8.75
CA GLY A 39 -5.32 0.55 -8.31
C GLY A 39 -4.06 0.34 -9.17
N THR A 40 -3.92 1.01 -10.32
CA THR A 40 -2.79 0.86 -11.24
C THR A 40 -1.45 1.15 -10.57
N ASP A 41 -1.44 2.21 -9.77
CA ASP A 41 -0.27 2.67 -9.02
C ASP A 41 -0.18 2.09 -7.61
N ALA A 42 -1.13 1.25 -7.23
CA ALA A 42 -1.11 0.62 -5.92
C ALA A 42 0.12 -0.29 -5.79
N LYS A 43 0.64 -0.43 -4.58
CA LYS A 43 1.62 -1.43 -4.18
C LYS A 43 1.04 -2.34 -3.11
N ARG A 44 1.24 -3.65 -3.27
CA ARG A 44 0.96 -4.65 -2.23
C ARG A 44 2.06 -4.56 -1.19
N LEU A 45 1.66 -4.57 0.09
CA LEU A 45 2.56 -4.61 1.23
C LEU A 45 2.37 -5.95 1.94
N ASP A 46 3.50 -6.59 2.26
CA ASP A 46 3.49 -7.75 3.15
C ASP A 46 3.39 -7.28 4.61
N ASN A 47 3.04 -8.19 5.54
CA ASN A 47 2.89 -7.85 6.96
C ASN A 47 4.17 -7.27 7.59
N ALA A 48 5.35 -7.51 7.02
CA ALA A 48 6.62 -6.93 7.47
C ALA A 48 6.89 -5.52 6.90
N ASP A 49 6.13 -5.09 5.90
CA ASP A 49 6.28 -3.81 5.21
C ASP A 49 5.32 -2.74 5.73
N TRP A 50 4.63 -2.99 6.83
CA TRP A 50 3.86 -1.96 7.52
C TRP A 50 3.73 -2.29 9.00
N ASP A 51 3.57 -1.26 9.81
CA ASP A 51 3.46 -1.38 11.26
C ASP A 51 2.66 -0.19 11.80
N THR A 52 2.23 -0.28 13.06
CA THR A 52 1.53 0.80 13.74
C THR A 52 2.45 1.38 14.81
N LYS A 53 2.79 2.67 14.70
CA LYS A 53 3.66 3.37 15.66
C LYS A 53 2.94 4.60 16.19
N ASP A 54 2.88 4.71 17.51
CA ASP A 54 2.31 5.87 18.21
C ASP A 54 0.85 6.19 17.79
N GLY A 55 0.08 5.16 17.41
CA GLY A 55 -1.30 5.29 16.95
C GLY A 55 -1.48 5.57 15.46
N HIS A 56 -0.38 5.74 14.72
CA HIS A 56 -0.37 5.98 13.28
C HIS A 56 0.20 4.77 12.52
N TYR A 57 -0.20 4.61 11.26
CA TYR A 57 0.40 3.59 10.41
C TYR A 57 1.71 4.12 9.80
N ARG A 58 2.69 3.23 9.67
CA ARG A 58 3.87 3.44 8.84
C ARG A 58 4.01 2.30 7.86
N VAL A 59 4.43 2.61 6.65
CA VAL A 59 4.59 1.64 5.56
C VAL A 59 5.99 1.75 5.01
N ARG A 60 6.55 0.62 4.56
CA ARG A 60 7.86 0.56 3.93
C ARG A 60 7.67 0.54 2.42
N ILE A 61 8.04 1.64 1.76
CA ILE A 61 7.94 1.79 0.31
C ILE A 61 9.37 1.93 -0.22
N ASP A 62 9.76 1.02 -1.12
CA ASP A 62 11.10 0.98 -1.72
C ASP A 62 12.25 1.00 -0.69
N GLY A 63 12.02 0.39 0.49
CA GLY A 63 12.98 0.32 1.59
C GLY A 63 12.95 1.52 2.55
N GLU A 64 12.17 2.56 2.27
CA GLU A 64 12.00 3.73 3.13
C GLU A 64 10.73 3.60 3.98
N TRP A 65 10.86 3.86 5.29
CA TRP A 65 9.70 3.94 6.18
C TRP A 65 9.02 5.30 6.02
N VAL A 66 7.74 5.25 5.67
CA VAL A 66 6.89 6.40 5.40
C VAL A 66 5.75 6.40 6.39
N ASP A 67 5.61 7.49 7.13
CA ASP A 67 4.45 7.70 8.00
C ASP A 67 3.21 7.97 7.14
N VAL A 68 2.16 7.19 7.39
CA VAL A 68 0.86 7.33 6.75
C VAL A 68 0.05 8.30 7.59
N PRO A 69 -0.35 9.46 7.04
CA PRO A 69 -1.21 10.37 7.78
C PRO A 69 -2.62 9.77 7.88
N ASP A 70 -3.31 9.99 9.00
CA ASP A 70 -4.59 9.33 9.30
C ASP A 70 -5.68 9.60 8.25
N ASP A 71 -5.61 10.76 7.60
CA ASP A 71 -6.51 11.17 6.53
C ASP A 71 -6.22 10.47 5.18
N ALA A 72 -5.09 9.80 5.04
CA ALA A 72 -4.78 8.90 3.92
C ALA A 72 -5.21 7.45 4.19
N VAL A 73 -5.64 7.12 5.41
CA VAL A 73 -6.13 5.77 5.73
C VAL A 73 -7.51 5.58 5.11
N VAL A 74 -7.64 4.53 4.31
CA VAL A 74 -8.89 4.16 3.67
C VAL A 74 -9.67 3.25 4.60
N GLY A 75 -10.87 3.68 4.98
CA GLY A 75 -11.79 2.87 5.78
C GLY A 75 -12.56 1.86 4.94
N GLY A 76 -13.11 0.84 5.61
CA GLY A 76 -13.98 -0.18 4.99
C GLY A 76 -13.31 -1.55 4.84
N PRO A 77 -14.04 -2.53 4.28
CA PRO A 77 -13.56 -3.89 4.13
C PRO A 77 -12.49 -3.98 3.03
N ASN A 78 -11.32 -4.50 3.39
CA ASN A 78 -10.27 -4.80 2.43
C ASN A 78 -10.60 -6.07 1.63
N ARG A 79 -11.05 -5.91 0.38
CA ARG A 79 -11.43 -7.02 -0.51
C ARG A 79 -10.25 -7.68 -1.20
N ALA A 80 -9.09 -7.04 -1.19
CA ALA A 80 -7.88 -7.58 -1.80
C ALA A 80 -7.23 -8.66 -0.91
N GLY A 81 -7.55 -8.68 0.39
CA GLY A 81 -7.02 -9.66 1.35
C GLY A 81 -5.56 -9.44 1.75
N HIS A 82 -5.00 -8.27 1.46
CA HIS A 82 -3.63 -7.88 1.79
C HIS A 82 -3.54 -6.36 1.93
N SER A 83 -2.53 -5.85 2.64
CA SER A 83 -2.31 -4.41 2.78
C SER A 83 -1.91 -3.78 1.44
N ILE A 84 -2.51 -2.63 1.14
CA ILE A 84 -2.28 -1.91 -0.11
C ILE A 84 -1.97 -0.45 0.17
N VAL A 85 -0.97 0.09 -0.52
CA VAL A 85 -0.64 1.51 -0.47
C VAL A 85 -0.60 2.11 -1.86
N TRP A 86 -1.07 3.34 -2.00
CA TRP A 86 -0.90 4.15 -3.20
C TRP A 86 0.21 5.16 -2.95
N PRO A 87 1.46 4.86 -3.33
CA PRO A 87 2.55 5.80 -3.17
C PRO A 87 2.47 6.92 -4.21
N TYR A 88 2.95 8.09 -3.84
CA TYR A 88 3.38 9.11 -4.77
C TYR A 88 4.76 9.62 -4.32
N TYR A 89 5.53 10.16 -5.24
CA TYR A 89 6.87 10.65 -4.93
C TYR A 89 6.85 12.17 -4.87
N LEU A 90 7.37 12.72 -3.78
CA LEU A 90 7.56 14.16 -3.62
C LEU A 90 9.00 14.41 -3.22
N ASN A 91 9.72 15.21 -4.01
CA ASN A 91 11.16 15.47 -3.83
C ASN A 91 12.02 14.19 -3.79
N GLY A 92 11.63 13.15 -4.54
CA GLY A 92 12.33 11.86 -4.56
C GLY A 92 11.99 10.92 -3.41
N HIS A 93 11.21 11.35 -2.42
CA HIS A 93 10.79 10.52 -1.30
C HIS A 93 9.38 9.95 -1.52
N PRO A 94 9.15 8.66 -1.23
CA PRO A 94 7.83 8.07 -1.30
C PRO A 94 6.93 8.62 -0.19
N LYS A 95 5.66 8.84 -0.53
CA LYS A 95 4.61 9.28 0.39
C LYS A 95 3.35 8.47 0.16
N ALA A 96 2.60 8.18 1.21
CA ALA A 96 1.31 7.50 1.10
C ALA A 96 0.21 8.49 0.70
N ARG A 97 -0.41 8.30 -0.47
CA ARG A 97 -1.64 9.01 -0.87
C ARG A 97 -2.86 8.35 -0.24
N CYS A 98 -2.91 7.02 -0.35
CA CYS A 98 -3.90 6.18 0.30
C CYS A 98 -3.21 4.96 0.88
N PHE A 99 -3.72 4.48 2.00
CA PHE A 99 -3.30 3.24 2.62
C PHE A 99 -4.52 2.49 3.11
N MET A 100 -4.66 1.24 2.66
CA MET A 100 -5.66 0.33 3.16
C MET A 100 -4.96 -0.77 3.95
N PRO A 101 -5.11 -0.81 5.29
CA PRO A 101 -4.56 -1.89 6.07
C PRO A 101 -5.26 -3.20 5.72
N GLY A 102 -4.47 -4.27 5.63
CA GLY A 102 -4.96 -5.63 5.68
C GLY A 102 -5.25 -6.05 7.12
N SER A 103 -5.91 -7.19 7.27
CA SER A 103 -5.98 -7.87 8.56
C SER A 103 -4.55 -8.17 9.02
N MET A 104 -4.12 -7.61 10.16
CA MET A 104 -2.96 -8.16 10.86
C MET A 104 -3.36 -9.55 11.32
N GLY A 105 -3.00 -10.56 10.54
CA GLY A 105 -3.13 -11.96 10.92
C GLY A 105 -2.19 -12.30 12.07
#